data_AF-A0A7C7L015-F1
#
_entry.id   AF-A0A7C7L015-F1
#
_cell.length_a   1.000
_cell.length_b   1.000
_cell.length_c   1.000
_cell.angle_alpha   90.00
_cell.angle_beta   90.00
_cell.angle_gamma   90.00
#
_symmetry.space_group_name_H-M   'P 1'
#
loop_
_entity.id
_entity.type
_entity.pdbx_description
1 polymer ?
#
loop_
_entity_poly.entity_id
_entity_poly.type
_entity_poly.pdbx_seq_one_letter_code
_entity_poly.pdbx_strand_id
1 'polypeptide(L)'
;MNWQSTKGNTSTDATLTTHPAIAPVPVDTTLGVMRAVTFRALVISAILTPLNSLWIVYTEIVRYAGHPTTTSLYFNVIFTITCLLAVNELIKRIRASWALTQGELLVIYTLLSLTSSMVGHDMYQVLIACIVHPFWFASPANGWESLFFDYLPRWMMVDSKDILRGYMLGGDTFYKMEYMRAWLPIVMLWTGFFMILLIAMMCINVILRKRWTEQERLTYPITYVPVEITRPGLSIFTNRLYWIGFGASAFIDVFNNLAENFPSVPRINIRTIFLNQYITGRPWNAIGWTPLAFFPFIIGITYFLPLDLSFSCVFFYWFWKIQRVLTTYFG
;
A
#
# COMPACT_ATOMS: atom_id res chain seq x y z
N MET A 1 24.04 -33.74 -45.69
CA MET A 1 24.94 -33.28 -46.77
C MET A 1 25.55 -31.97 -46.31
N ASN A 2 26.86 -32.00 -46.05
CA ASN A 2 27.65 -30.91 -45.50
C ASN A 2 27.66 -29.69 -46.43
N TRP A 3 27.65 -28.49 -45.85
CA TRP A 3 28.34 -27.34 -46.44
C TRP A 3 28.91 -26.47 -45.33
N GLN A 4 30.25 -26.52 -45.20
CA GLN A 4 31.07 -25.54 -44.49
C GLN A 4 31.72 -24.61 -45.52
N SER A 5 31.78 -23.31 -45.19
CA SER A 5 32.76 -22.32 -45.70
C SER A 5 32.62 -21.07 -44.81
N THR A 6 33.43 -20.83 -43.76
CA THR A 6 34.66 -19.97 -43.75
C THR A 6 34.53 -18.70 -44.61
N LYS A 7 34.82 -17.45 -44.20
CA LYS A 7 35.59 -16.80 -43.12
C LYS A 7 35.12 -15.32 -43.07
N GLY A 8 35.29 -14.63 -41.95
CA GLY A 8 35.20 -13.16 -41.88
C GLY A 8 35.27 -12.61 -40.47
N ASN A 9 36.50 -12.46 -39.96
CA ASN A 9 36.82 -11.91 -38.65
C ASN A 9 36.99 -10.38 -38.78
N THR A 10 36.13 -9.58 -38.16
CA THR A 10 36.44 -8.18 -37.83
C THR A 10 35.94 -7.88 -36.43
N SER A 11 36.90 -7.84 -35.52
CA SER A 11 36.85 -7.37 -34.14
C SER A 11 36.43 -5.90 -34.05
N THR A 12 35.45 -5.61 -33.20
CA THR A 12 35.33 -4.34 -32.47
C THR A 12 34.51 -4.61 -31.21
N ASP A 13 35.18 -5.15 -30.19
CA ASP A 13 34.62 -5.29 -28.85
C ASP A 13 34.52 -3.90 -28.21
N ALA A 14 33.34 -3.29 -28.34
CA ALA A 14 32.93 -2.21 -27.46
C ALA A 14 32.52 -2.86 -26.13
N THR A 15 33.39 -2.77 -25.12
CA THR A 15 33.11 -3.18 -23.74
C THR A 15 31.98 -2.32 -23.17
N LEU A 16 30.74 -2.79 -23.34
CA LEU A 16 29.60 -2.39 -22.54
C LEU A 16 29.82 -2.91 -21.12
N THR A 17 30.16 -2.00 -20.20
CA THR A 17 30.12 -2.24 -18.76
C THR A 17 28.67 -2.51 -18.37
N THR A 18 28.26 -3.78 -18.37
CA THR A 18 26.99 -4.21 -17.83
C THR A 18 27.00 -3.98 -16.31
N HIS A 19 26.04 -3.20 -15.83
CA HIS A 19 25.72 -3.16 -14.41
C HIS A 19 25.53 -4.60 -13.90
N PRO A 20 26.00 -4.96 -12.69
CA PRO A 20 25.79 -6.30 -12.17
C PRO A 20 24.29 -6.52 -12.04
N ALA A 21 23.74 -7.37 -12.89
CA ALA A 21 22.39 -7.89 -12.73
C ALA A 21 22.28 -8.46 -11.33
N ILE A 22 21.32 -7.99 -10.54
CA ILE A 22 20.98 -8.57 -9.24
C ILE A 22 20.71 -10.05 -9.50
N ALA A 23 21.62 -10.91 -9.03
CA ALA A 23 21.49 -12.34 -9.23
C ALA A 23 20.13 -12.79 -8.68
N PRO A 24 19.37 -13.64 -9.40
CA PRO A 24 18.14 -14.19 -8.87
C PRO A 24 18.45 -14.86 -7.53
N VAL A 25 17.68 -14.51 -6.50
CA VAL A 25 17.79 -15.13 -5.18
C VAL A 25 17.71 -16.65 -5.40
N PRO A 26 18.73 -17.43 -4.98
CA PRO A 26 18.69 -18.87 -5.12
C PRO A 26 17.47 -19.36 -4.34
N VAL A 27 16.50 -19.93 -5.04
CA VAL A 27 15.42 -20.68 -4.40
C VAL A 27 16.08 -21.96 -3.93
N ASP A 28 16.42 -22.00 -2.65
CA ASP A 28 17.02 -23.16 -2.02
C ASP A 28 16.00 -24.32 -2.05
N THR A 29 16.12 -25.18 -3.06
CA THR A 29 15.23 -26.32 -3.31
C THR A 29 15.37 -27.44 -2.28
N THR A 30 16.24 -27.25 -1.27
CA THR A 30 16.49 -28.21 -0.18
C THR A 30 15.56 -28.03 1.02
N LEU A 31 14.83 -26.91 1.11
CA LEU A 31 13.73 -26.77 2.06
C LEU A 31 12.55 -27.59 1.54
N GLY A 32 12.40 -28.83 2.03
CA GLY A 32 11.23 -29.66 1.77
C GLY A 32 9.95 -28.81 1.88
N VAL A 33 9.04 -28.97 0.92
CA VAL A 33 7.87 -28.11 0.71
C VAL A 33 7.01 -28.06 1.97
N MET A 34 7.39 -27.20 2.92
CA MET A 34 6.60 -26.91 4.09
C MET A 34 5.35 -26.19 3.58
N ARG A 35 4.18 -26.72 3.91
CA ARG A 35 2.91 -26.06 3.58
C ARG A 35 2.93 -24.67 4.19
N ALA A 36 3.07 -23.64 3.36
CA ALA A 36 3.04 -22.25 3.80
C ALA A 36 1.67 -21.89 4.40
N VAL A 37 0.59 -22.47 3.87
CA VAL A 37 -0.76 -22.32 4.40
C VAL A 37 -1.00 -23.36 5.49
N THR A 38 -0.92 -22.93 6.75
CA THR A 38 -1.21 -23.74 7.93
C THR A 38 -2.41 -23.21 8.68
N PHE A 39 -3.10 -24.06 9.44
CA PHE A 39 -4.20 -23.63 10.31
C PHE A 39 -3.76 -22.56 11.32
N ARG A 40 -2.52 -22.63 11.81
CA ARG A 40 -1.94 -21.66 12.74
C ARG A 40 -1.82 -20.27 12.10
N ALA A 41 -1.27 -20.20 10.88
CA ALA A 41 -1.17 -18.94 10.14
C ALA A 41 -2.54 -18.31 9.89
N LEU A 42 -3.55 -19.13 9.56
CA LEU A 42 -4.92 -18.66 9.36
C LEU A 42 -5.54 -18.11 10.65
N VAL A 43 -5.39 -18.81 11.79
CA VAL A 43 -5.91 -18.35 13.08
C VAL A 43 -5.22 -17.06 13.52
N ILE A 44 -3.89 -16.98 13.42
CA ILE A 44 -3.13 -15.77 13.76
C ILE A 44 -3.58 -14.60 12.89
N SER A 45 -3.72 -14.83 11.59
CA SER A 45 -4.22 -13.80 10.67
C SER A 45 -5.62 -13.34 11.07
N ALA A 46 -6.55 -14.26 11.33
CA ALA A 46 -7.92 -13.94 11.74
C ALA A 46 -8.00 -13.11 13.04
N ILE A 47 -7.10 -13.35 14.00
CA ILE A 47 -7.01 -12.57 15.24
C ILE A 47 -6.41 -11.18 14.97
N LEU A 48 -5.40 -11.09 14.11
CA LEU A 48 -4.73 -9.83 13.79
C LEU A 48 -5.55 -8.93 12.87
N THR A 49 -6.39 -9.51 12.00
CA THR A 49 -7.29 -8.79 11.09
C THR A 49 -8.08 -7.68 11.78
N PRO A 50 -8.91 -7.92 12.81
CA PRO A 50 -9.68 -6.86 13.46
C PRO A 50 -8.80 -5.80 14.14
N LEU A 51 -7.67 -6.20 14.75
CA LEU A 51 -6.73 -5.26 15.37
C LEU A 51 -6.09 -4.34 14.33
N ASN A 52 -5.69 -4.92 13.19
CA ASN A 52 -5.13 -4.18 12.06
C ASN A 52 -6.18 -3.24 11.45
N SER A 53 -7.42 -3.69 11.27
CA SER A 53 -8.52 -2.85 10.78
C SER A 53 -8.82 -1.67 11.72
N LEU A 54 -8.84 -1.91 13.04
CA LEU A 54 -9.01 -0.85 14.03
C LEU A 54 -7.88 0.17 13.97
N TRP A 55 -6.63 -0.30 13.82
CA TRP A 55 -5.49 0.60 13.67
C TRP A 55 -5.61 1.48 12.42
N ILE A 56 -6.01 0.90 11.28
CA ILE A 56 -6.25 1.65 10.03
C ILE A 56 -7.33 2.72 10.25
N VAL A 57 -8.51 2.33 10.74
CA VAL A 57 -9.64 3.26 10.95
C VAL A 57 -9.25 4.38 11.90
N TYR A 58 -8.57 4.07 13.01
CA TYR A 58 -8.17 5.09 13.97
C TYR A 58 -7.12 6.06 13.38
N THR A 59 -6.19 5.55 12.57
CA THR A 59 -5.12 6.36 11.99
C THR A 59 -5.64 7.23 10.84
N GLU A 60 -6.38 6.63 9.90
CA GLU A 60 -6.82 7.28 8.67
C GLU A 60 -8.06 8.16 8.88
N ILE A 61 -9.04 7.72 9.69
CA ILE A 61 -10.30 8.45 9.86
C ILE A 61 -10.28 9.31 11.13
N VAL A 62 -9.94 8.72 12.29
CA VAL A 62 -10.10 9.39 13.58
C VAL A 62 -9.01 10.42 13.81
N ARG A 63 -7.74 10.03 13.61
CA ARG A 63 -6.59 10.91 13.78
C ARG A 63 -6.25 11.67 12.52
N TYR A 64 -6.67 11.16 11.36
CA TYR A 64 -6.29 11.69 10.05
C TYR A 64 -4.77 11.91 9.94
N ALA A 65 -4.00 10.99 10.52
CA ALA A 65 -2.58 11.12 10.79
C ALA A 65 -1.82 9.92 10.22
N GLY A 66 -1.60 9.96 8.90
CA GLY A 66 -0.94 8.89 8.16
C GLY A 66 -1.95 8.02 7.41
N HIS A 67 -1.56 7.60 6.20
CA HIS A 67 -2.43 6.86 5.30
C HIS A 67 -1.71 5.60 4.80
N PRO A 68 -1.59 4.55 5.66
CA PRO A 68 -0.91 3.32 5.27
C PRO A 68 -1.43 2.76 3.96
N THR A 69 -2.75 2.82 3.74
CA THR A 69 -3.40 2.18 2.59
C THR A 69 -3.28 2.97 1.29
N THR A 70 -2.82 4.23 1.33
CA THR A 70 -2.55 5.04 0.12
C THR A 70 -1.12 4.84 -0.41
N THR A 71 -0.34 3.94 0.19
CA THR A 71 1.00 3.55 -0.27
C THR A 71 1.01 2.08 -0.67
N SER A 72 1.78 1.70 -1.70
CA SER A 72 1.79 0.31 -2.19
C SER A 72 2.42 -0.68 -1.21
N LEU A 73 3.25 -0.20 -0.26
CA LEU A 73 3.83 -1.00 0.81
C LEU A 73 3.22 -0.57 2.14
N TYR A 74 2.30 -1.38 2.66
CA TYR A 74 1.55 -1.08 3.87
C TYR A 74 2.43 -1.13 5.12
N PHE A 75 2.81 0.04 5.64
CA PHE A 75 3.70 0.12 6.80
C PHE A 75 3.11 -0.54 8.06
N ASN A 76 1.77 -0.52 8.22
CA ASN A 76 1.08 -1.17 9.33
C ASN A 76 1.29 -2.70 9.30
N VAL A 77 1.27 -3.29 8.10
CA VAL A 77 1.49 -4.72 7.93
C VAL A 77 2.97 -5.05 8.17
N ILE A 78 3.89 -4.27 7.61
CA ILE A 78 5.33 -4.45 7.84
C ILE A 78 5.66 -4.38 9.33
N PHE A 79 5.14 -3.36 10.04
CA PHE A 79 5.29 -3.24 11.48
C PHE A 79 4.75 -4.46 12.22
N THR A 80 3.54 -4.91 11.88
CA THR A 80 2.92 -6.09 12.49
C THR A 80 3.78 -7.35 12.28
N ILE A 81 4.32 -7.55 11.08
CA ILE A 81 5.23 -8.66 10.79
C ILE A 81 6.54 -8.53 11.57
N THR A 82 7.12 -7.34 11.68
CA THR A 82 8.32 -7.11 12.50
C THR A 82 8.08 -7.44 13.97
N CYS A 83 6.93 -7.05 14.53
CA CYS A 83 6.55 -7.43 15.89
C CYS A 83 6.35 -8.95 16.02
N LEU A 84 5.67 -9.59 15.06
CA LEU A 84 5.51 -11.04 15.04
C LEU A 84 6.86 -11.76 14.96
N LEU A 85 7.82 -11.26 14.19
CA LEU A 85 9.18 -11.80 14.10
C LEU A 85 9.89 -11.73 15.45
N ALA A 86 9.80 -10.60 16.14
CA ALA A 86 10.38 -10.47 17.48
C ALA A 86 9.77 -11.48 18.47
N VAL A 87 8.43 -11.64 18.45
CA VAL A 87 7.74 -12.66 19.25
C VAL A 87 8.14 -14.07 18.82
N ASN A 88 8.30 -14.31 17.52
CA ASN A 88 8.67 -15.62 16.96
C ASN A 88 10.07 -16.07 17.43
N GLU A 89 11.04 -15.15 17.47
CA GLU A 89 12.37 -15.47 18.00
C GLU A 89 12.36 -15.74 19.51
N LEU A 90 11.53 -15.04 20.28
CA LEU A 90 11.34 -15.34 21.70
C LEU A 90 10.73 -16.74 21.88
N ILE A 91 9.72 -17.09 21.08
CA ILE A 91 9.11 -18.43 21.08
C ILE A 91 10.15 -19.49 20.71
N LYS A 92 11.01 -19.22 19.72
CA LYS A 92 12.05 -20.14 19.28
C LYS A 92 13.05 -20.47 20.38
N ARG A 93 13.37 -19.50 21.26
CA ARG A 93 14.22 -19.71 22.45
C ARG A 93 13.58 -20.63 23.49
N ILE A 94 12.25 -20.63 23.59
CA ILE A 94 11.51 -21.51 24.50
C ILE A 94 11.33 -22.90 23.86
N ARG A 95 10.80 -22.93 22.64
CA ARG A 95 10.54 -24.17 21.90
C ARG A 95 10.54 -23.92 20.38
N ALA A 96 11.61 -24.31 19.72
CA ALA A 96 11.79 -24.13 18.27
C ALA A 96 10.64 -24.72 17.42
N SER A 97 9.97 -25.80 17.85
CA SER A 97 8.85 -26.40 17.11
C SER A 97 7.56 -25.56 17.09
N TRP A 98 7.48 -24.50 17.89
CA TRP A 98 6.35 -23.57 17.90
C TRP A 98 6.61 -22.31 17.08
N ALA A 99 7.85 -22.10 16.64
CA ALA A 99 8.19 -20.95 15.83
C ALA A 99 7.51 -21.05 14.45
N LEU A 100 6.96 -19.94 14.00
CA LEU A 100 6.42 -19.75 12.67
C LEU A 100 7.54 -19.87 11.64
N THR A 101 7.22 -20.57 10.56
CA THR A 101 8.06 -20.66 9.37
C THR A 101 7.98 -19.38 8.52
N GLN A 102 8.96 -19.17 7.64
CA GLN A 102 8.90 -18.05 6.68
C GLN A 102 7.63 -18.10 5.83
N GLY A 103 7.22 -19.30 5.40
CA GLY A 103 5.99 -19.48 4.63
C GLY A 103 4.74 -19.03 5.38
N GLU A 104 4.62 -19.36 6.66
CA GLU A 104 3.49 -18.92 7.50
C GLU A 104 3.48 -17.40 7.69
N LEU A 105 4.65 -16.78 7.92
CA LEU A 105 4.78 -15.33 8.04
C LEU A 105 4.39 -14.60 6.75
N LEU A 106 4.78 -15.13 5.59
CA LEU A 106 4.40 -14.58 4.28
C LEU A 106 2.89 -14.73 4.01
N VAL A 107 2.26 -15.82 4.47
CA VAL A 107 0.80 -15.97 4.40
C VAL A 107 0.10 -14.94 5.29
N ILE A 108 0.56 -14.74 6.53
CA ILE A 108 0.03 -13.72 7.43
C ILE A 108 0.18 -12.32 6.80
N TYR A 109 1.36 -12.01 6.27
CA TYR A 109 1.63 -10.77 5.55
C TYR A 109 0.64 -10.55 4.40
N THR A 110 0.40 -11.58 3.59
CA THR A 110 -0.50 -11.51 2.44
C THR A 110 -1.94 -11.27 2.88
N LEU A 111 -2.42 -12.00 3.90
CA LEU A 111 -3.79 -11.86 4.41
C LEU A 111 -4.03 -10.49 5.07
N LEU A 112 -3.06 -10.00 5.83
CA LEU A 112 -3.13 -8.66 6.43
C LEU A 112 -3.05 -7.55 5.37
N SER A 113 -2.26 -7.75 4.32
CA SER A 113 -2.18 -6.80 3.20
C SER A 113 -3.51 -6.73 2.47
N LEU A 114 -4.09 -7.88 2.11
CA LEU A 114 -5.41 -7.95 1.47
C LEU A 114 -6.49 -7.31 2.33
N THR A 115 -6.50 -7.58 3.64
CA THR A 115 -7.41 -6.94 4.59
C THR A 115 -7.22 -5.43 4.60
N SER A 116 -5.98 -4.95 4.65
CA SER A 116 -5.67 -3.52 4.69
C SER A 116 -6.16 -2.80 3.43
N SER A 117 -6.01 -3.43 2.26
CA SER A 117 -6.56 -2.89 0.99
C SER A 117 -8.09 -2.72 1.04
N MET A 118 -8.79 -3.63 1.71
CA MET A 118 -10.25 -3.57 1.82
C MET A 118 -10.73 -2.50 2.81
N VAL A 119 -10.05 -2.35 3.94
CA VAL A 119 -10.40 -1.38 4.99
C VAL A 119 -9.90 0.04 4.66
N GLY A 120 -9.01 0.15 3.68
CA GLY A 120 -8.34 1.40 3.33
C GLY A 120 -9.25 2.51 2.81
N HIS A 121 -8.65 3.70 2.73
CA HIS A 121 -9.29 4.97 2.38
C HIS A 121 -10.21 4.86 1.16
N ASP A 122 -9.73 4.30 0.05
CA ASP A 122 -10.47 4.31 -1.22
C ASP A 122 -11.42 3.11 -1.42
N MET A 123 -11.64 2.30 -0.39
CA MET A 123 -12.50 1.12 -0.45
C MET A 123 -13.67 1.22 0.54
N TYR A 124 -13.62 0.54 1.70
CA TYR A 124 -14.75 0.54 2.63
C TYR A 124 -15.03 1.90 3.26
N GLN A 125 -14.03 2.77 3.45
CA GLN A 125 -14.26 4.09 4.05
C GLN A 125 -15.13 4.97 3.14
N VAL A 126 -14.84 4.99 1.84
CA VAL A 126 -15.68 5.66 0.83
C VAL A 126 -17.03 4.99 0.69
N LEU A 127 -17.07 3.65 0.64
CA LEU A 127 -18.33 2.91 0.50
C LEU A 127 -19.34 3.25 1.61
N ILE A 128 -18.89 3.26 2.87
CA ILE A 128 -19.76 3.54 4.01
C ILE A 128 -20.33 4.96 3.89
N ALA A 129 -19.54 5.93 3.43
CA ALA A 129 -20.06 7.27 3.15
C ALA A 129 -21.13 7.24 2.05
N CYS A 130 -20.88 6.53 0.94
CA CYS A 130 -21.82 6.43 -0.18
C CYS A 130 -23.17 5.79 0.18
N ILE A 131 -23.20 4.79 1.06
CA ILE A 131 -24.44 4.10 1.44
C ILE A 131 -25.29 4.87 2.46
N VAL A 132 -24.69 5.83 3.18
CA VAL A 132 -25.34 6.58 4.27
C VAL A 132 -25.68 8.01 3.86
N HIS A 133 -24.75 8.71 3.21
CA HIS A 133 -24.81 10.16 3.03
C HIS A 133 -26.05 10.66 2.26
N PRO A 134 -26.48 10.02 1.15
CA PRO A 134 -27.61 10.52 0.37
C PRO A 134 -28.89 10.69 1.21
N PHE A 135 -29.17 9.74 2.10
CA PHE A 135 -30.37 9.75 2.93
C PHE A 135 -30.23 10.59 4.19
N TRP A 136 -29.05 10.61 4.83
CA TRP A 136 -28.82 11.40 6.04
C TRP A 136 -28.84 12.92 5.75
N PHE A 137 -28.13 13.37 4.71
CA PHE A 137 -27.96 14.78 4.39
C PHE A 137 -29.06 15.35 3.48
N ALA A 138 -30.03 14.54 3.05
CA ALA A 138 -31.20 15.03 2.32
C ALA A 138 -32.02 16.01 3.18
N SER A 139 -32.25 17.19 2.61
CA SER A 139 -33.02 18.27 3.24
C SER A 139 -33.95 18.96 2.23
N PRO A 140 -35.01 19.63 2.67
CA PRO A 140 -35.86 20.42 1.76
C PRO A 140 -35.09 21.51 1.00
N ALA A 141 -34.00 22.02 1.57
CA ALA A 141 -33.20 23.09 0.96
C ALA A 141 -32.34 22.61 -0.22
N ASN A 142 -31.83 21.37 -0.18
CA ASN A 142 -31.04 20.80 -1.27
C ASN A 142 -31.88 20.02 -2.30
N GLY A 143 -33.13 19.70 -1.96
CA GLY A 143 -34.06 19.01 -2.86
C GLY A 143 -33.64 17.60 -3.25
N TRP A 144 -32.72 16.97 -2.51
CA TRP A 144 -32.14 15.68 -2.89
C TRP A 144 -33.16 14.55 -2.98
N GLU A 145 -34.20 14.59 -2.14
CA GLU A 145 -35.25 13.58 -2.15
C GLU A 145 -35.96 13.53 -3.50
N SER A 146 -36.42 14.67 -4.02
CA SER A 146 -37.08 14.74 -5.34
C SER A 146 -36.13 14.55 -6.52
N LEU A 147 -34.84 14.86 -6.35
CA LEU A 147 -33.87 14.79 -7.45
C LEU A 147 -33.25 13.39 -7.61
N PHE A 148 -33.03 12.67 -6.52
CA PHE A 148 -32.17 11.49 -6.52
C PHE A 148 -32.80 10.21 -5.98
N PHE A 149 -33.78 10.27 -5.05
CA PHE A 149 -34.20 9.06 -4.32
C PHE A 149 -34.82 7.97 -5.22
N ASP A 150 -35.43 8.36 -6.33
CA ASP A 150 -35.99 7.42 -7.31
C ASP A 150 -34.91 6.63 -8.08
N TYR A 151 -33.68 7.16 -8.15
CA TYR A 151 -32.56 6.53 -8.83
C TYR A 151 -31.64 5.75 -7.86
N LEU A 152 -31.86 5.84 -6.56
CA LEU A 152 -31.02 5.19 -5.55
C LEU A 152 -31.53 3.78 -5.22
N PRO A 153 -30.71 2.73 -5.39
CA PRO A 153 -31.11 1.36 -5.09
C PRO A 153 -31.19 1.14 -3.57
N ARG A 154 -32.41 1.15 -3.02
CA ARG A 154 -32.65 0.97 -1.58
C ARG A 154 -32.11 -0.34 -1.00
N TRP A 155 -31.97 -1.38 -1.82
CA TRP A 155 -31.42 -2.67 -1.40
C TRP A 155 -29.89 -2.67 -1.22
N MET A 156 -29.20 -1.59 -1.63
CA MET A 156 -27.74 -1.42 -1.49
C MET A 156 -27.35 -0.35 -0.47
N MET A 157 -28.33 0.35 0.11
CA MET A 157 -28.13 1.57 0.89
C MET A 157 -28.97 1.55 2.17
N VAL A 158 -28.56 2.33 3.16
CA VAL A 158 -29.33 2.48 4.41
C VAL A 158 -30.18 3.74 4.28
N ASP A 159 -31.48 3.58 4.08
CA ASP A 159 -32.41 4.69 3.76
C ASP A 159 -33.11 5.31 4.98
N SER A 160 -33.19 4.58 6.09
CA SER A 160 -33.86 5.05 7.32
C SER A 160 -33.00 6.01 8.15
N LYS A 161 -33.48 7.25 8.32
CA LYS A 161 -32.85 8.26 9.20
C LYS A 161 -32.79 7.81 10.66
N ASP A 162 -33.76 7.04 11.15
CA ASP A 162 -33.78 6.56 12.54
C ASP A 162 -32.64 5.56 12.80
N ILE A 163 -32.37 4.69 11.83
CA ILE A 163 -31.23 3.75 11.89
C ILE A 163 -29.90 4.51 11.77
N LEU A 164 -29.84 5.48 10.86
CA LEU A 164 -28.64 6.28 10.64
C LEU A 164 -28.30 7.19 11.83
N ARG A 165 -29.28 7.58 12.63
CA ARG A 165 -29.08 8.45 13.80
C ARG A 165 -28.08 7.86 14.79
N GLY A 166 -28.18 6.56 15.09
CA GLY A 166 -27.25 5.88 15.98
C GLY A 166 -25.82 5.82 15.42
N TYR A 167 -25.68 5.65 14.09
CA TYR A 167 -24.39 5.67 13.40
C TYR A 167 -23.77 7.07 13.36
N MET A 168 -24.56 8.10 13.03
CA MET A 168 -24.06 9.46 12.80
C MET A 168 -23.82 10.26 14.08
N LEU A 169 -24.72 10.15 15.07
CA LEU A 169 -24.63 10.94 16.30
C LEU A 169 -23.92 10.19 17.43
N GLY A 170 -23.76 8.87 17.32
CA GLY A 170 -23.26 8.02 18.39
C GLY A 170 -24.23 7.93 19.58
N GLY A 171 -23.78 7.32 20.67
CA GLY A 171 -24.56 7.16 21.90
C GLY A 171 -25.56 6.00 21.91
N ASP A 172 -25.57 5.18 20.85
CA ASP A 172 -26.36 3.96 20.77
C ASP A 172 -25.47 2.72 20.55
N THR A 173 -26.01 1.53 20.77
CA THR A 173 -25.33 0.25 20.63
C THR A 173 -25.68 -0.41 19.30
N PHE A 174 -24.67 -0.70 18.48
CA PHE A 174 -24.86 -1.34 17.17
C PHE A 174 -25.51 -2.74 17.27
N TYR A 175 -25.36 -3.43 18.40
CA TYR A 175 -25.85 -4.79 18.62
C TYR A 175 -27.38 -4.91 18.79
N LYS A 176 -28.14 -3.82 18.62
CA LYS A 176 -29.60 -3.90 18.58
C LYS A 176 -30.06 -4.64 17.33
N MET A 177 -31.06 -5.50 17.51
CA MET A 177 -31.61 -6.32 16.42
C MET A 177 -32.14 -5.49 15.25
N GLU A 178 -32.66 -4.29 15.52
CA GLU A 178 -33.15 -3.36 14.48
C GLU A 178 -32.02 -2.90 13.54
N TYR A 179 -30.85 -2.52 14.10
CA TYR A 179 -29.69 -2.11 13.32
C TYR A 179 -29.10 -3.29 12.57
N MET A 180 -28.98 -4.46 13.20
CA MET A 180 -28.49 -5.65 12.53
C MET A 180 -29.37 -6.03 11.34
N ARG A 181 -30.69 -5.98 11.47
CA ARG A 181 -31.62 -6.29 10.36
C ARG A 181 -31.51 -5.32 9.19
N ALA A 182 -31.26 -4.05 9.46
CA ALA A 182 -31.08 -3.05 8.42
C ALA A 182 -29.72 -3.16 7.73
N TRP A 183 -28.64 -3.29 8.51
CA TRP A 183 -27.27 -3.24 7.99
C TRP A 183 -26.78 -4.56 7.40
N LEU A 184 -27.15 -5.71 8.00
CA LEU A 184 -26.57 -7.00 7.63
C LEU A 184 -26.82 -7.38 6.15
N PRO A 185 -28.03 -7.22 5.58
CA PRO A 185 -28.24 -7.54 4.15
C PRO A 185 -27.37 -6.70 3.22
N ILE A 186 -27.22 -5.40 3.52
CA ILE A 186 -26.42 -4.45 2.74
C ILE A 186 -24.93 -4.80 2.85
N VAL A 187 -24.45 -5.05 4.07
CA VAL A 187 -23.05 -5.46 4.32
C VAL A 187 -22.75 -6.77 3.62
N MET A 188 -23.64 -7.75 3.68
CA MET A 188 -23.45 -9.06 3.03
C MET A 188 -23.43 -8.93 1.51
N LEU A 189 -24.30 -8.10 0.93
CA LEU A 189 -24.31 -7.80 -0.49
C LEU A 189 -22.96 -7.22 -0.95
N TRP A 190 -22.51 -6.14 -0.31
CA TRP A 190 -21.26 -5.48 -0.68
C TRP A 190 -20.06 -6.40 -0.44
N THR A 191 -20.05 -7.15 0.67
CA THR A 191 -19.01 -8.15 0.93
C THR A 191 -18.97 -9.20 -0.18
N GLY A 192 -20.13 -9.71 -0.62
CA GLY A 192 -20.23 -10.64 -1.74
C GLY A 192 -19.69 -10.05 -3.04
N PHE A 193 -20.07 -8.81 -3.37
CA PHE A 193 -19.57 -8.09 -4.54
C PHE A 193 -18.04 -7.96 -4.52
N PHE A 194 -17.45 -7.51 -3.41
CA PHE A 194 -16.00 -7.38 -3.31
C PHE A 194 -15.27 -8.71 -3.31
N MET A 195 -15.85 -9.77 -2.73
CA MET A 195 -15.26 -11.10 -2.81
C MET A 195 -15.19 -11.59 -4.26
N ILE A 196 -16.25 -11.38 -5.05
CA ILE A 196 -16.24 -11.71 -6.48
C ILE A 196 -15.19 -10.86 -7.21
N LEU A 197 -15.11 -9.57 -6.91
CA LEU A 197 -14.11 -8.67 -7.50
C LEU A 197 -12.68 -9.11 -7.18
N LEU A 198 -12.38 -9.45 -5.93
CA LEU A 198 -11.08 -9.97 -5.51
C LEU A 198 -10.73 -11.28 -6.22
N ILE A 199 -11.69 -12.20 -6.35
CA ILE A 199 -11.51 -13.45 -7.09
C ILE A 199 -11.22 -13.16 -8.56
N ALA A 200 -11.97 -12.26 -9.19
CA ALA A 200 -11.75 -11.88 -10.58
C ALA A 200 -10.36 -11.27 -10.79
N MET A 201 -9.92 -10.37 -9.90
CA MET A 201 -8.58 -9.79 -9.92
C MET A 201 -7.49 -10.85 -9.71
N MET A 202 -7.73 -11.82 -8.83
CA MET A 202 -6.81 -12.94 -8.62
C MET A 202 -6.72 -13.83 -9.87
N CYS A 203 -7.84 -14.12 -10.54
CA CYS A 203 -7.86 -14.85 -11.81
C CYS A 203 -7.06 -14.13 -12.90
N ILE A 204 -7.22 -12.81 -13.02
CA ILE A 204 -6.44 -11.98 -13.95
C ILE A 204 -4.95 -12.07 -13.62
N ASN A 205 -4.58 -11.94 -12.33
CA ASN A 205 -3.20 -12.09 -11.88
C ASN A 205 -2.62 -13.47 -12.23
N VAL A 206 -3.38 -14.55 -12.07
CA VAL A 206 -2.93 -15.90 -12.44
C VAL A 206 -2.62 -16.01 -13.94
N ILE A 207 -3.45 -15.42 -14.80
CA ILE A 207 -3.27 -15.41 -16.25
C ILE A 207 -2.02 -14.60 -16.64
N LEU A 208 -1.87 -13.39 -16.08
CA LEU A 208 -0.80 -12.46 -16.44
C LEU A 208 0.54 -12.78 -15.78
N ARG A 209 0.53 -13.44 -14.61
CA ARG A 209 1.72 -13.78 -13.83
C ARG A 209 2.82 -14.39 -14.69
N LYS A 210 2.48 -15.34 -15.57
CA LYS A 210 3.47 -16.05 -16.40
C LYS A 210 4.18 -15.09 -17.35
N ARG A 211 3.41 -14.27 -18.09
CA ARG A 211 3.98 -13.29 -19.03
C ARG A 211 4.81 -12.24 -18.31
N TRP A 212 4.29 -11.66 -17.24
CA TRP A 212 5.00 -10.64 -16.47
C TRP A 212 6.30 -11.16 -15.86
N THR A 213 6.30 -12.40 -15.37
CA THR A 213 7.50 -12.97 -14.72
C THR A 213 8.53 -13.47 -15.74
N GLU A 214 8.10 -14.18 -16.78
CA GLU A 214 9.02 -14.87 -17.69
C GLU A 214 9.44 -14.00 -18.88
N GLN A 215 8.50 -13.25 -19.46
CA GLN A 215 8.72 -12.48 -20.70
C GLN A 215 9.13 -11.04 -20.40
N GLU A 216 8.32 -10.33 -19.60
CA GLU A 216 8.54 -8.91 -19.30
C GLU A 216 9.50 -8.70 -18.12
N ARG A 217 9.78 -9.75 -17.35
CA ARG A 217 10.66 -9.74 -16.16
C ARG A 217 10.36 -8.55 -15.24
N LEU A 218 9.07 -8.30 -15.02
CA LEU A 218 8.61 -7.21 -14.19
C LEU A 218 9.19 -7.41 -12.79
N THR A 219 9.95 -6.42 -12.34
CA THR A 219 10.45 -6.40 -10.97
C THR A 219 9.28 -6.13 -10.04
N TYR A 220 9.20 -6.82 -8.90
CA TYR A 220 8.18 -6.58 -7.86
C TYR A 220 8.82 -5.97 -6.60
N PRO A 221 9.25 -4.68 -6.63
CA PRO A 221 9.98 -4.03 -5.54
C PRO A 221 9.38 -4.21 -4.15
N ILE A 222 8.05 -4.13 -4.08
CA ILE A 222 7.28 -4.19 -2.85
C ILE A 222 7.33 -5.56 -2.15
N THR A 223 7.73 -6.63 -2.85
CA THR A 223 7.84 -7.97 -2.26
C THR A 223 9.20 -8.21 -1.61
N TYR A 224 10.23 -7.43 -1.92
CA TYR A 224 11.56 -7.63 -1.37
C TYR A 224 11.60 -7.44 0.14
N VAL A 225 10.97 -6.39 0.65
CA VAL A 225 10.94 -6.09 2.09
C VAL A 225 10.33 -7.24 2.89
N PRO A 226 9.08 -7.70 2.64
CA PRO A 226 8.49 -8.78 3.42
C PRO A 226 9.24 -10.12 3.26
N VAL A 227 9.81 -10.41 2.09
CA VAL A 227 10.61 -11.63 1.88
C VAL A 227 11.91 -11.59 2.67
N GLU A 228 12.62 -10.47 2.66
CA GLU A 228 13.93 -10.35 3.32
C GLU A 228 13.81 -10.30 4.85
N ILE A 229 12.83 -9.55 5.41
CA ILE A 229 12.65 -9.50 6.87
C ILE A 229 12.19 -10.84 7.46
N THR A 230 11.50 -11.67 6.68
CA THR A 230 11.02 -13.00 7.11
C THR A 230 12.02 -14.11 6.85
N ARG A 231 13.20 -13.81 6.29
CA ARG A 231 14.21 -14.79 5.96
C ARG A 231 14.76 -15.47 7.22
N PRO A 232 14.92 -16.81 7.23
CA PRO A 232 15.53 -17.52 8.35
C PRO A 232 16.91 -16.97 8.68
N GLY A 233 17.21 -16.81 9.97
CA GLY A 233 18.50 -16.33 10.45
C GLY A 233 18.62 -14.80 10.60
N LEU A 234 17.60 -14.03 10.20
CA LEU A 234 17.49 -12.59 10.49
C LEU A 234 18.73 -11.78 10.06
N SER A 235 19.35 -12.16 8.94
CA SER A 235 20.58 -11.54 8.41
C SER A 235 20.47 -10.03 8.19
N ILE A 236 19.28 -9.53 7.85
CA ILE A 236 19.04 -8.10 7.70
C ILE A 236 19.20 -7.34 9.02
N PHE A 237 18.79 -7.94 10.14
CA PHE A 237 18.85 -7.33 11.47
C PHE A 237 20.25 -7.39 12.09
N THR A 238 21.20 -8.13 11.50
CA THR A 238 22.60 -8.09 11.92
C THR A 238 23.43 -7.09 11.10
N ASN A 239 22.90 -6.57 10.00
CA ASN A 239 23.59 -5.64 9.12
C ASN A 239 23.65 -4.23 9.73
N ARG A 240 24.87 -3.69 9.90
CA ARG A 240 25.09 -2.34 10.43
C ARG A 240 24.52 -1.23 9.53
N LEU A 241 24.61 -1.39 8.21
CA LEU A 241 24.09 -0.39 7.26
C LEU A 241 22.57 -0.27 7.35
N TYR A 242 21.87 -1.40 7.55
CA TYR A 242 20.43 -1.40 7.81
C TYR A 242 20.09 -0.56 9.04
N TRP A 243 20.80 -0.75 10.15
CA TRP A 243 20.56 0.01 11.39
C TRP A 243 20.92 1.49 11.28
N ILE A 244 21.94 1.86 10.48
CA ILE A 244 22.26 3.26 10.20
C ILE A 244 21.10 3.91 9.43
N GLY A 245 20.60 3.27 8.38
CA GLY A 245 19.48 3.78 7.59
C GLY A 245 18.17 3.85 8.38
N PHE A 246 17.86 2.80 9.15
CA PHE A 246 16.73 2.75 10.07
C PHE A 246 16.85 3.84 11.14
N GLY A 247 18.01 3.95 11.79
CA GLY A 247 18.25 4.92 12.85
C GLY A 247 18.15 6.36 12.36
N ALA A 248 18.69 6.68 11.18
CA ALA A 248 18.57 8.00 10.58
C ALA A 248 17.12 8.36 10.26
N SER A 249 16.37 7.45 9.62
CA SER A 249 14.97 7.67 9.27
C SER A 249 14.08 7.78 10.52
N ALA A 250 14.25 6.85 11.47
CA ALA A 250 13.53 6.83 12.73
C ALA A 250 13.82 8.08 13.57
N PHE A 251 15.07 8.56 13.59
CA PHE A 251 15.42 9.81 14.27
C PHE A 251 14.67 11.00 13.68
N ILE A 252 14.67 11.14 12.35
CA ILE A 252 13.96 12.22 11.66
C ILE A 252 12.46 12.16 11.96
N ASP A 253 11.85 10.97 11.86
CA ASP A 253 10.42 10.79 12.08
C ASP A 253 10.02 11.04 13.54
N VAL A 254 10.76 10.48 14.51
CA VAL A 254 10.51 10.69 15.94
C VAL A 254 10.70 12.15 16.31
N PHE A 255 11.76 12.79 15.83
CA PHE A 255 12.04 14.20 16.13
C PHE A 255 10.96 15.12 15.54
N ASN A 256 10.50 14.84 14.31
CA ASN A 256 9.41 15.60 13.70
C ASN A 256 8.05 15.36 14.37
N ASN A 257 7.77 14.14 14.82
CA ASN A 257 6.58 13.86 15.62
C ASN A 257 6.65 14.56 16.98
N LEU A 258 7.83 14.64 17.60
CA LEU A 258 8.02 15.38 18.84
C LEU A 258 7.76 16.88 18.64
N ALA A 259 8.28 17.47 17.55
CA ALA A 259 8.01 18.86 17.20
C ALA A 259 6.53 19.16 16.92
N GLU A 260 5.77 18.19 16.42
CA GLU A 260 4.31 18.33 16.22
C GLU A 260 3.55 18.38 17.56
N ASN A 261 4.03 17.65 18.59
CA ASN A 261 3.41 17.61 19.91
C ASN A 261 3.93 18.73 20.84
N PHE A 262 5.16 19.19 20.65
CA PHE A 262 5.83 20.20 21.47
C PHE A 262 6.33 21.36 20.58
N PRO A 263 5.60 22.50 20.57
CA PRO A 263 5.94 23.65 19.72
C PRO A 263 7.34 24.26 19.97
N SER A 264 7.97 23.95 21.11
CA SER A 264 9.32 24.41 21.45
C SER A 264 10.44 23.68 20.72
N VAL A 265 10.15 22.52 20.11
CA VAL A 265 11.16 21.72 19.40
C VAL A 265 11.16 22.13 17.92
N PRO A 266 12.31 22.53 17.34
CA PRO A 266 12.37 22.87 15.93
C PRO A 266 12.12 21.63 15.07
N ARG A 267 11.44 21.79 13.94
CA ARG A 267 11.14 20.69 13.02
C ARG A 267 12.21 20.56 11.95
N ILE A 268 12.58 19.34 11.60
CA ILE A 268 13.40 19.06 10.42
C ILE A 268 12.49 19.13 9.19
N ASN A 269 12.77 20.07 8.28
CA ASN A 269 11.89 20.34 7.14
C ASN A 269 12.03 19.28 6.03
N ILE A 270 11.34 18.16 6.21
CA ILE A 270 11.14 17.10 5.21
C ILE A 270 9.82 17.25 4.45
N ARG A 271 8.99 18.25 4.81
CA ARG A 271 7.67 18.46 4.22
C ARG A 271 7.78 18.92 2.77
N THR A 272 6.69 18.72 2.06
CA THR A 272 6.51 19.15 0.67
C THR A 272 6.76 20.65 0.51
N ILE A 273 7.78 20.99 -0.25
CA ILE A 273 8.07 22.34 -0.72
C ILE A 273 7.36 22.52 -2.07
N PHE A 274 6.48 23.50 -2.16
CA PHE A 274 5.74 23.79 -3.38
C PHE A 274 6.53 24.77 -4.24
N LEU A 275 7.21 24.28 -5.27
CA LEU A 275 8.10 25.11 -6.09
C LEU A 275 7.39 26.29 -6.78
N ASN A 276 6.09 26.14 -7.05
CA ASN A 276 5.26 27.18 -7.66
C ASN A 276 5.11 28.44 -6.82
N GLN A 277 5.36 28.39 -5.51
CA GLN A 277 5.33 29.60 -4.69
C GLN A 277 6.53 30.53 -4.96
N TYR A 278 7.62 29.97 -5.48
CA TYR A 278 8.84 30.72 -5.79
C TYR A 278 8.92 31.16 -7.26
N ILE A 279 8.14 30.53 -8.14
CA ILE A 279 8.15 30.80 -9.59
C ILE A 279 6.86 31.55 -9.95
N THR A 280 6.90 32.87 -9.85
CA THR A 280 5.71 33.74 -10.03
C THR A 280 5.69 34.49 -11.36
N GLY A 281 6.81 34.58 -12.08
CA GLY A 281 6.91 35.25 -13.38
C GLY A 281 6.32 34.45 -14.54
N ARG A 282 5.58 35.10 -15.45
CA ARG A 282 5.12 34.49 -16.71
C ARG A 282 6.30 34.26 -17.68
N PRO A 283 6.30 33.17 -18.48
CA PRO A 283 5.31 32.08 -18.55
C PRO A 283 5.52 30.98 -17.50
N TRP A 284 6.63 31.02 -16.75
CA TRP A 284 7.07 29.96 -15.83
C TRP A 284 6.12 29.69 -14.67
N ASN A 285 5.32 30.67 -14.26
CA ASN A 285 4.29 30.50 -13.24
C ASN A 285 3.19 29.48 -13.64
N ALA A 286 3.06 29.16 -14.93
CA ALA A 286 2.16 28.13 -15.42
C ALA A 286 2.57 26.70 -15.06
N ILE A 287 3.78 26.51 -14.50
CA ILE A 287 4.28 25.23 -13.98
C ILE A 287 3.27 24.57 -13.02
N GLY A 288 2.47 25.37 -12.31
CA GLY A 288 1.41 24.88 -11.43
C GLY A 288 1.93 24.03 -10.28
N TRP A 289 1.08 23.19 -9.70
CA TRP A 289 1.39 22.38 -8.51
C TRP A 289 2.64 21.50 -8.68
N THR A 290 3.76 21.89 -8.07
CA THR A 290 5.08 21.23 -8.22
C THR A 290 5.65 20.91 -6.84
N PRO A 291 5.15 19.84 -6.18
CA PRO A 291 5.63 19.43 -4.87
C PRO A 291 7.01 18.80 -4.97
N LEU A 292 7.93 19.22 -4.10
CA LEU A 292 9.19 18.56 -3.84
C LEU A 292 9.18 18.11 -2.38
N ALA A 293 9.23 16.81 -2.13
CA ALA A 293 9.19 16.27 -0.78
C ALA A 293 10.32 15.27 -0.56
N PHE A 294 10.88 15.24 0.65
CA PHE A 294 11.92 14.31 1.02
C PHE A 294 11.36 13.27 1.99
N PHE A 295 10.95 12.12 1.46
CA PHE A 295 10.42 11.03 2.27
C PHE A 295 11.40 9.86 2.27
N PRO A 296 12.14 9.61 3.37
CA PRO A 296 13.11 8.52 3.45
C PRO A 296 12.55 7.16 3.04
N PHE A 297 11.32 6.84 3.44
CA PHE A 297 10.67 5.58 3.09
C PHE A 297 10.38 5.46 1.59
N ILE A 298 9.94 6.54 0.93
CA ILE A 298 9.71 6.54 -0.52
C ILE A 298 11.03 6.37 -1.24
N ILE A 299 12.07 7.10 -0.83
CA ILE A 299 13.42 6.97 -1.41
C ILE A 299 13.90 5.52 -1.30
N GLY A 300 13.70 4.87 -0.15
CA GLY A 300 14.02 3.47 0.05
C GLY A 300 13.25 2.52 -0.88
N ILE A 301 11.96 2.74 -1.12
CA ILE A 301 11.16 1.92 -2.04
C ILE A 301 11.55 2.20 -3.50
N THR A 302 11.73 3.47 -3.88
CA THR A 302 12.12 3.89 -5.23
C THR A 302 13.52 3.41 -5.61
N TYR A 303 14.41 3.18 -4.64
CA TYR A 303 15.71 2.55 -4.90
C TYR A 303 15.59 1.17 -5.55
N PHE A 304 14.52 0.42 -5.27
CA PHE A 304 14.27 -0.89 -5.86
C PHE A 304 13.58 -0.81 -7.23
N LEU A 305 13.21 0.39 -7.69
CA LEU A 305 12.50 0.59 -8.95
C LEU A 305 13.46 0.42 -10.15
N PRO A 306 13.03 -0.26 -11.24
CA PRO A 306 13.82 -0.30 -12.47
C PRO A 306 14.18 1.10 -12.98
N LEU A 307 15.39 1.23 -13.54
CA LEU A 307 15.92 2.53 -13.99
C LEU A 307 15.02 3.18 -15.03
N ASP A 308 14.46 2.40 -15.96
CA ASP A 308 13.57 2.88 -17.02
C ASP A 308 12.29 3.49 -16.46
N LEU A 309 11.75 2.90 -15.38
CA LEU A 309 10.56 3.40 -14.72
C LEU A 309 10.85 4.68 -13.94
N SER A 310 11.99 4.73 -13.24
CA SER A 310 12.45 5.93 -12.53
C SER A 310 12.68 7.09 -13.50
N PHE A 311 13.32 6.82 -14.63
CA PHE A 311 13.52 7.80 -15.70
C PHE A 311 12.18 8.28 -16.25
N SER A 312 11.25 7.36 -16.55
CA SER A 312 9.92 7.70 -17.07
C SER A 312 9.16 8.62 -16.12
N CYS A 313 9.14 8.32 -14.81
CA CYS A 313 8.49 9.16 -13.80
C CYS A 313 9.03 10.59 -13.81
N VAL A 314 10.36 10.77 -13.84
CA VAL A 314 11.00 12.09 -13.85
C VAL A 314 10.75 12.81 -15.18
N PHE A 315 10.96 12.12 -16.30
CA PHE A 315 10.78 12.69 -17.63
C PHE A 315 9.35 13.16 -17.85
N PHE A 316 8.36 12.29 -17.64
CA PHE A 316 6.95 12.65 -17.88
C PHE A 316 6.45 13.72 -16.91
N TYR A 317 6.91 13.71 -15.66
CA TYR A 317 6.63 14.78 -14.71
C TYR A 317 7.05 16.13 -15.29
N TRP A 318 8.33 16.28 -15.66
CA TRP A 318 8.84 17.55 -16.18
C TRP A 318 8.30 17.88 -17.58
N PHE A 319 8.06 16.87 -18.42
CA PHE A 319 7.47 17.05 -19.74
C PHE A 319 6.10 17.72 -19.65
N TRP A 320 5.20 17.24 -18.79
CA TRP A 320 3.89 17.88 -18.57
C TRP A 320 4.02 19.30 -18.00
N LYS A 321 5.01 19.55 -17.14
CA LYS A 321 5.29 20.89 -16.63
C LYS A 321 5.71 21.85 -17.74
N ILE A 322 6.63 21.42 -18.60
CA ILE A 322 7.10 22.19 -19.74
C ILE A 322 5.94 22.45 -20.71
N GLN A 323 5.10 21.46 -21.00
CA GLN A 323 3.92 21.65 -21.85
C GLN A 323 3.02 22.79 -21.34
N ARG A 324 2.70 22.82 -20.03
CA ARG A 324 1.90 23.90 -19.44
C ARG A 324 2.53 25.29 -19.61
N VAL A 325 3.84 25.37 -19.41
CA VAL A 325 4.60 26.61 -19.58
C VAL A 325 4.61 27.05 -21.04
N LEU A 326 4.82 26.12 -21.98
CA LEU A 326 4.80 26.40 -23.41
C LEU A 326 3.41 26.84 -23.89
N THR A 327 2.33 26.21 -23.44
CA THR A 327 0.97 26.66 -23.74
C THR A 327 0.78 28.11 -23.31
N THR A 328 1.20 28.47 -22.11
CA THR A 328 1.09 29.87 -21.63
C THR A 328 2.03 30.83 -22.35
N TYR A 329 3.15 30.36 -22.88
CA TYR A 329 4.08 31.18 -23.67
C TYR A 329 3.53 31.51 -25.06
N PHE A 330 2.88 30.54 -25.73
CA PHE A 330 2.34 30.71 -27.08
C PHE A 330 0.91 31.27 -27.13
N GLY A 331 0.18 31.25 -26.00
CA GLY A 331 -1.18 31.77 -25.89
C GLY A 331 -2.18 30.69 -25.53
#